data_AF-A0A645I1P5-F1
#
_entry.id   AF-A0A645I1P5-F1
#
_cell.length_a   1.000
_cell.length_b   1.000
_cell.length_c   1.000
_cell.angle_alpha   90.00
_cell.angle_beta   90.00
_cell.angle_gamma   90.00
#
_symmetry.space_group_name_H-M   'P 1'
#
loop_
_entity.id
_entity.type
_entity.pdbx_description
1 polymer ?
#
loop_
_entity_poly.entity_id
_entity_poly.type
_entity_poly.pdbx_seq_one_letter_code
_entity_poly.pdbx_strand_id
1 'polypeptide(L)'
;MSKVFVTSSKKQRAFTLIELLVVSTIIIVLSTIGLVSYRQAGLNSRNAKRKADLEIMRQAMMLYKQDTGYYFSSSSLTFSDLLNTLETGEYLSEAESLADPSEDQSYVATCTQVSAGSCIKVTLSAELETGNGESETYEITAL
;
A
#
# COMPACT_ATOMS: atom_id res chain seq x y z
N MET A 1 70.98 11.57 -27.67
CA MET A 1 69.83 11.92 -28.53
C MET A 1 68.61 12.02 -27.63
N SER A 2 68.17 13.23 -27.28
CA SER A 2 67.08 13.45 -26.31
C SER A 2 65.85 13.94 -27.08
N LYS A 3 64.77 13.15 -27.13
CA LYS A 3 63.50 13.54 -27.76
C LYS A 3 62.74 14.51 -26.86
N VAL A 4 62.42 15.69 -27.37
CA VAL A 4 61.54 16.67 -26.74
C VAL A 4 60.09 16.30 -27.06
N PHE A 5 59.27 16.10 -26.03
CA PHE A 5 57.83 15.84 -26.14
C PHE A 5 57.08 17.16 -26.00
N VAL A 6 56.36 17.58 -27.05
CA VAL A 6 55.47 18.75 -27.01
C VAL A 6 54.06 18.27 -26.71
N THR A 7 53.49 18.63 -25.56
CA THR A 7 52.10 18.32 -25.19
C THR A 7 51.18 19.47 -25.61
N SER A 8 50.23 19.18 -26.49
CA SER A 8 49.18 20.11 -26.90
C SER A 8 48.14 20.27 -25.80
N SER A 9 48.08 21.46 -25.19
CA SER A 9 47.15 21.78 -24.10
C SER A 9 45.75 22.06 -24.67
N LYS A 10 44.84 21.09 -24.60
CA LYS A 10 43.41 21.31 -24.90
C LYS A 10 42.81 22.20 -23.80
N LYS A 11 42.25 23.36 -24.17
CA LYS A 11 41.47 24.20 -23.24
C LYS A 11 40.35 23.38 -22.61
N GLN A 12 40.45 23.09 -21.32
CA GLN A 12 39.37 22.49 -20.57
C GLN A 12 38.28 23.54 -20.36
N ARG A 13 37.05 23.23 -20.79
CA ARG A 13 35.88 24.09 -20.55
C ARG A 13 35.41 23.84 -19.11
N ALA A 14 35.51 24.86 -18.27
CA ALA A 14 34.92 24.87 -16.94
C ALA A 14 33.59 25.62 -16.99
N PHE A 15 32.60 25.16 -16.21
CA PHE A 15 31.34 25.87 -16.03
C PHE A 15 31.57 27.20 -15.34
N THR A 16 30.75 28.20 -15.66
CA THR A 16 30.81 29.49 -14.98
C THR A 16 30.12 29.41 -13.61
N LEU A 17 30.56 30.22 -12.65
CA LEU A 17 29.93 30.27 -11.31
C LEU A 17 28.44 30.61 -11.39
N ILE A 18 28.06 31.48 -12.32
CA ILE A 18 26.66 31.87 -12.53
C ILE A 18 25.81 30.72 -13.08
N GLU A 19 26.39 29.84 -13.87
CA GLU A 19 25.71 28.70 -14.49
C GLU A 19 25.36 27.63 -13.44
N LEU A 20 26.27 27.34 -12.51
CA LEU A 20 25.97 26.50 -11.36
C LEU A 20 24.98 27.17 -10.39
N LEU A 21 25.05 28.49 -10.23
CA LEU A 21 24.11 29.23 -9.38
C LEU A 21 22.68 29.14 -9.91
N VAL A 22 22.46 29.38 -11.20
CA VAL A 22 21.11 29.30 -11.79
C VAL A 22 20.55 27.86 -11.79
N VAL A 23 21.39 26.85 -12.02
CA VAL A 23 20.92 25.46 -12.02
C VAL A 23 20.51 25.00 -10.62
N SER A 24 21.31 25.33 -9.61
CA SER A 24 20.99 24.96 -8.23
C SER A 24 19.71 25.63 -7.73
N THR A 25 19.44 26.90 -8.09
CA THR A 25 18.19 27.56 -7.72
C THR A 25 16.97 26.88 -8.35
N ILE A 26 17.07 26.45 -9.60
CA ILE A 26 15.99 25.70 -10.28
C ILE A 26 15.76 24.35 -9.60
N ILE A 27 16.83 23.60 -9.27
CA ILE A 27 16.72 22.30 -8.59
C ILE A 27 16.03 22.47 -7.22
N ILE A 28 16.37 23.51 -6.46
CA ILE A 28 15.76 23.78 -5.16
C ILE A 28 14.24 23.99 -5.31
N VAL A 29 13.80 24.79 -6.28
CA VAL A 29 12.37 25.07 -6.50
C VAL A 29 11.61 23.81 -6.97
N LEU A 30 12.18 23.02 -7.89
CA LEU A 30 11.51 21.81 -8.37
C LEU A 30 11.47 20.72 -7.29
N SER A 31 12.49 20.62 -6.46
CA SER A 31 12.58 19.59 -5.42
C SER A 31 11.51 19.78 -4.34
N THR A 32 11.20 21.01 -3.94
CA THR A 32 10.18 21.27 -2.92
C THR A 32 8.78 20.86 -3.40
N ILE A 33 8.43 21.21 -4.63
CA ILE A 33 7.14 20.84 -5.24
C ILE A 33 7.07 19.33 -5.45
N GLY A 34 8.15 18.72 -5.95
CA GLY A 34 8.23 17.28 -6.21
C GLY A 34 8.03 16.45 -4.95
N LEU A 35 8.59 16.87 -3.81
CA LEU A 35 8.48 16.13 -2.55
C LEU A 35 7.04 16.04 -2.03
N VAL A 36 6.27 17.12 -2.12
CA VAL A 36 4.86 17.12 -1.67
C VAL A 36 4.03 16.18 -2.53
N SER A 37 4.20 16.24 -3.86
CA SER A 37 3.50 15.36 -4.80
C SER A 37 3.87 13.88 -4.57
N TYR A 38 5.16 13.58 -4.35
CA TYR A 38 5.63 12.24 -4.08
C TYR A 38 5.03 11.65 -2.80
N ARG A 39 4.97 12.43 -1.72
CA ARG A 39 4.34 12.00 -0.46
C ARG A 39 2.86 11.66 -0.66
N GLN A 40 2.11 12.52 -1.37
CA GLN A 40 0.70 12.27 -1.65
C GLN A 40 0.49 11.03 -2.54
N ALA A 41 1.34 10.82 -3.54
CA ALA A 41 1.29 9.63 -4.38
C ALA A 41 1.51 8.34 -3.56
N GLY A 42 2.45 8.35 -2.61
CA GLY A 42 2.69 7.24 -1.70
C GLY A 42 1.48 6.92 -0.81
N LEU A 43 0.86 7.94 -0.20
CA LEU A 43 -0.38 7.81 0.58
C LEU A 43 -1.50 7.16 -0.26
N ASN A 44 -1.73 7.70 -1.45
CA ASN A 44 -2.76 7.20 -2.36
C ASN A 44 -2.49 5.76 -2.80
N SER A 45 -1.24 5.39 -3.06
CA SER A 45 -0.86 4.01 -3.43
C SER A 45 -1.15 3.02 -2.30
N ARG A 46 -0.84 3.37 -1.05
CA ARG A 46 -1.13 2.51 0.11
C ARG A 46 -2.63 2.36 0.33
N ASN A 47 -3.38 3.46 0.29
CA ASN A 47 -4.84 3.43 0.42
C ASN A 47 -5.50 2.62 -0.72
N ALA A 48 -4.97 2.69 -1.95
CA ALA A 48 -5.44 1.88 -3.06
C ALA A 48 -5.18 0.38 -2.82
N LYS A 49 -3.99 0.02 -2.31
CA LYS A 49 -3.69 -1.35 -1.89
C LYS A 49 -4.65 -1.84 -0.81
N ARG A 50 -4.89 -1.07 0.26
CA ARG A 50 -5.85 -1.43 1.32
C ARG A 50 -7.24 -1.76 0.77
N LYS A 51 -7.75 -0.90 -0.11
CA LYS A 51 -9.06 -1.13 -0.75
C LYS A 51 -9.07 -2.38 -1.62
N ALA A 52 -8.01 -2.62 -2.39
CA ALA A 52 -7.87 -3.82 -3.21
C ALA A 52 -7.80 -5.10 -2.34
N ASP A 53 -7.03 -5.07 -1.25
CA ASP A 53 -6.85 -6.20 -0.35
C ASP A 53 -8.20 -6.60 0.32
N LEU A 54 -9.00 -5.61 0.76
CA LEU A 54 -10.33 -5.90 1.30
C LEU A 54 -11.30 -6.46 0.25
N GLU A 55 -11.19 -6.03 -1.01
CA GLU A 55 -12.01 -6.55 -2.10
C GLU A 55 -11.63 -8.00 -2.46
N ILE A 56 -10.34 -8.33 -2.47
CA ILE A 56 -9.84 -9.71 -2.64
C ILE A 56 -10.39 -10.60 -1.51
N MET A 57 -10.31 -10.13 -0.26
CA MET A 57 -10.88 -10.85 0.89
C MET A 57 -12.40 -11.06 0.74
N ARG A 58 -13.13 -10.04 0.29
CA ARG A 58 -14.57 -10.15 0.04
C ARG A 58 -14.87 -11.25 -0.99
N GLN A 59 -14.09 -11.32 -2.06
CA GLN A 59 -14.27 -12.34 -3.10
C GLN A 59 -13.99 -13.76 -2.56
N ALA A 60 -12.89 -13.95 -1.83
CA ALA A 60 -12.57 -15.22 -1.19
C ALA A 60 -13.66 -15.66 -0.20
N MET A 61 -14.19 -14.72 0.61
CA MET A 61 -15.32 -14.98 1.51
C MET A 61 -16.59 -15.41 0.76
N MET A 62 -16.89 -14.81 -0.40
CA MET A 62 -18.05 -15.21 -1.20
C MET A 62 -17.93 -16.64 -1.70
N LEU A 63 -16.73 -17.06 -2.14
CA LEU A 63 -16.47 -18.44 -2.54
C LEU A 63 -16.62 -19.40 -1.35
N TYR A 64 -16.02 -19.07 -0.21
CA TYR A 64 -16.17 -19.86 1.02
C TYR A 64 -17.64 -20.04 1.44
N LYS A 65 -18.43 -18.98 1.39
CA LYS A 65 -19.87 -19.03 1.70
C LYS A 65 -20.66 -19.85 0.69
N GLN A 66 -20.28 -19.83 -0.58
CA GLN A 66 -20.93 -20.64 -1.61
C GLN A 66 -20.84 -22.13 -1.25
N ASP A 67 -19.74 -22.57 -0.64
CA ASP A 67 -19.49 -23.97 -0.31
C ASP A 67 -19.99 -24.36 1.09
N THR A 68 -19.92 -23.45 2.06
CA THR A 68 -20.26 -23.75 3.47
C THR A 68 -21.61 -23.22 3.93
N GLY A 69 -22.18 -22.23 3.23
CA GLY A 69 -23.41 -21.53 3.59
C GLY A 69 -23.23 -20.38 4.59
N TYR A 70 -22.01 -20.13 5.08
CA TYR A 70 -21.69 -19.04 6.01
C TYR A 70 -20.32 -18.42 5.68
N TYR A 71 -20.00 -17.25 6.22
CA TYR A 71 -18.71 -16.60 5.97
C TYR A 71 -17.64 -17.01 6.97
N PHE A 72 -18.03 -17.44 8.16
CA PHE A 72 -17.12 -17.96 9.17
C PHE A 72 -17.83 -18.92 10.13
N SER A 73 -17.13 -19.94 10.61
CA SER A 73 -17.74 -20.98 11.43
C SER A 73 -18.07 -20.54 12.87
N SER A 74 -17.48 -19.44 13.36
CA SER A 74 -17.74 -18.88 14.70
C SER A 74 -18.26 -17.45 14.65
N SER A 75 -18.83 -17.02 15.77
CA SER A 75 -19.29 -15.64 16.00
C SER A 75 -18.19 -14.67 16.43
N SER A 76 -17.11 -15.18 17.03
CA SER A 76 -15.88 -14.42 17.27
C SER A 76 -15.00 -14.57 16.03
N LEU A 77 -14.66 -13.44 15.43
CA LEU A 77 -13.91 -13.35 14.18
C LEU A 77 -12.83 -12.28 14.35
N THR A 78 -11.60 -12.63 14.01
CA THR A 78 -10.54 -11.66 13.74
C THR A 78 -10.11 -11.75 12.28
N PHE A 79 -9.43 -10.72 11.79
CA PHE A 79 -8.93 -10.73 10.40
C PHE A 79 -7.95 -11.87 10.17
N SER A 80 -7.08 -12.17 11.14
CA SER A 80 -6.12 -13.26 11.05
C SER A 80 -6.80 -14.63 11.02
N ASP A 81 -7.84 -14.86 11.83
CA ASP A 81 -8.57 -16.13 11.83
C ASP A 81 -9.27 -16.36 10.49
N LEU A 82 -9.83 -15.29 9.92
CA LEU A 82 -10.44 -15.31 8.59
C LEU A 82 -9.41 -15.67 7.51
N LEU A 83 -8.26 -14.98 7.52
CA LEU A 83 -7.16 -15.22 6.58
C LEU A 83 -6.72 -16.68 6.58
N ASN A 84 -6.41 -17.24 7.75
CA ASN A 84 -5.98 -18.63 7.90
C ASN A 84 -7.05 -19.62 7.40
N THR A 85 -8.32 -19.34 7.67
CA THR A 85 -9.44 -20.20 7.25
C THR A 85 -9.60 -20.20 5.73
N LEU A 86 -9.50 -19.03 5.11
CA LEU A 86 -9.60 -18.89 3.65
C LEU A 86 -8.40 -19.49 2.93
N GLU A 87 -7.20 -19.35 3.48
CA GLU A 87 -5.97 -19.93 2.94
C GLU A 87 -5.98 -21.46 3.04
N THR A 88 -6.28 -22.01 4.23
CA THR A 88 -6.36 -23.46 4.45
C THR A 88 -7.46 -24.10 3.61
N GLY A 89 -8.53 -23.35 3.34
CA GLY A 89 -9.62 -23.76 2.46
C GLY A 89 -9.35 -23.59 0.96
N GLU A 90 -8.15 -23.14 0.57
CA GLU A 90 -7.76 -22.88 -0.83
C GLU A 90 -8.62 -21.82 -1.55
N TYR A 91 -9.33 -20.97 -0.80
CA TYR A 91 -10.12 -19.85 -1.34
C TYR A 91 -9.26 -18.60 -1.58
N LEU A 92 -8.03 -18.60 -1.06
CA LEU A 92 -7.07 -17.52 -1.19
C LEU A 92 -5.65 -18.11 -1.33
N SER A 93 -4.92 -17.72 -2.39
CA SER A 93 -3.60 -18.28 -2.71
C SER A 93 -2.40 -17.41 -2.28
N GLU A 94 -2.64 -16.23 -1.69
CA GLU A 94 -1.59 -15.24 -1.36
C GLU A 94 -1.91 -14.50 -0.05
N ALA A 95 -2.22 -15.24 1.01
CA ALA A 95 -2.61 -14.70 2.32
C ALA A 95 -1.60 -13.70 2.91
N GLU A 96 -0.31 -14.01 2.82
CA GLU A 96 0.77 -13.16 3.33
C GLU A 96 0.86 -11.80 2.61
N SER A 97 0.31 -11.68 1.39
CA SER A 97 0.29 -10.43 0.63
C SER A 97 -0.76 -9.43 1.12
N LEU A 98 -1.74 -9.91 1.90
CA LEU A 98 -2.86 -9.14 2.44
C LEU A 98 -2.56 -8.61 3.84
N ALA A 99 -1.38 -8.01 3.98
CA ALA A 99 -1.00 -7.25 5.17
C ALA A 99 -1.12 -5.75 4.88
N ASP A 100 -1.50 -4.98 5.91
CA ASP A 100 -1.51 -3.52 5.79
C ASP A 100 -0.09 -3.03 5.44
N PRO A 101 0.06 -2.14 4.44
CA PRO A 101 1.36 -1.60 4.06
C PRO A 101 2.00 -0.68 5.13
N SER A 102 1.28 -0.35 6.20
CA SER A 102 1.76 0.38 7.37
C SER A 102 1.88 -0.58 8.57
N GLU A 103 3.01 -0.53 9.28
CA GLU A 103 3.23 -1.39 10.46
C GLU A 103 2.33 -1.00 11.66
N ASP A 104 1.78 0.21 11.65
CA ASP A 104 0.98 0.77 12.76
C ASP A 104 -0.52 0.49 12.63
N GLN A 105 -0.98 -0.05 11.50
CA GLN A 105 -2.40 -0.30 11.23
C GLN A 105 -2.62 -1.74 10.76
N SER A 106 -3.79 -2.30 11.04
CA SER A 106 -4.14 -3.64 10.61
C SER A 106 -5.59 -3.68 10.14
N TYR A 107 -5.87 -4.60 9.21
CA TYR A 107 -7.23 -4.84 8.75
C TYR A 107 -8.07 -5.45 9.86
N VAL A 108 -9.33 -5.05 9.91
CA VAL A 108 -10.29 -5.52 10.91
C VAL A 108 -11.38 -6.30 10.19
N ALA A 109 -11.71 -7.48 10.71
CA ALA A 109 -12.87 -8.25 10.31
C ALA A 109 -13.81 -8.38 11.50
N THR A 110 -15.08 -8.03 11.30
CA THR A 110 -16.11 -8.13 12.34
C THR A 110 -17.29 -8.94 11.84
N CYS A 111 -17.71 -9.91 12.66
CA CYS A 111 -18.96 -10.60 12.42
C CYS A 111 -20.12 -9.71 12.89
N THR A 112 -20.96 -9.25 11.97
CA THR A 112 -22.08 -8.35 12.29
C THR A 112 -23.42 -9.07 12.41
N GLN A 113 -23.51 -10.32 11.92
CA GLN A 113 -24.69 -11.15 12.08
C GLN A 113 -24.33 -12.63 12.17
N VAL A 114 -24.93 -13.31 13.14
CA VAL A 114 -24.70 -14.72 13.44
C VAL A 114 -26.01 -15.49 13.28
N SER A 115 -25.94 -16.68 12.71
CA SER A 115 -27.05 -17.65 12.65
C SER A 115 -26.53 -19.03 13.02
N ALA A 116 -27.23 -19.72 13.91
CA ALA A 116 -26.86 -21.06 14.40
C ALA A 116 -25.40 -21.21 14.88
N GLY A 117 -24.79 -20.13 15.38
CA GLY A 117 -23.40 -20.11 15.86
C GLY A 117 -22.34 -19.73 14.82
N SER A 118 -22.72 -19.62 13.54
CA SER A 118 -21.83 -19.25 12.44
C SER A 118 -22.11 -17.83 11.94
N CYS A 119 -21.06 -17.15 11.47
CA CYS A 119 -21.15 -15.81 10.95
C CYS A 119 -21.75 -15.79 9.55
N ILE A 120 -22.88 -15.09 9.37
CA ILE A 120 -23.57 -14.96 8.09
C ILE A 120 -23.40 -13.58 7.46
N LYS A 121 -22.81 -12.63 8.17
CA LYS A 121 -22.49 -11.29 7.66
C LYS A 121 -21.19 -10.79 8.26
N VAL A 122 -20.23 -10.44 7.41
CA VAL A 122 -18.91 -9.95 7.81
C VAL A 122 -18.71 -8.55 7.26
N THR A 123 -18.20 -7.65 8.11
CA THR A 123 -17.74 -6.33 7.70
C THR A 123 -16.23 -6.27 7.88
N LEU A 124 -15.54 -6.00 6.78
CA LEU A 124 -14.11 -5.73 6.75
C LEU A 124 -13.89 -4.23 6.76
N SER A 125 -12.89 -3.77 7.51
CA SER A 125 -12.52 -2.36 7.54
C SER A 125 -11.01 -2.16 7.55
N ALA A 126 -10.60 -1.03 6.98
CA ALA A 126 -9.24 -0.55 6.96
C ALA A 126 -9.23 0.96 7.19
N GLU A 127 -8.23 1.43 7.94
CA GLU A 127 -8.01 2.85 8.15
C GLU A 127 -7.18 3.43 6.99
N LEU A 128 -7.65 4.53 6.42
CA LEU A 128 -7.03 5.23 5.31
C LEU A 128 -6.19 6.38 5.83
N GLU A 129 -4.99 6.51 5.28
CA GLU A 129 -4.11 7.62 5.62
C GLU A 129 -4.54 8.89 4.90
N THR A 130 -4.62 10.00 5.64
CA THR A 130 -4.85 11.33 5.07
C THR A 130 -3.60 12.20 5.18
N GLY A 131 -3.48 13.19 4.29
CA GLY A 131 -2.36 14.14 4.32
C GLY A 131 -2.36 15.09 5.54
N ASN A 132 -3.44 15.10 6.33
CA ASN A 132 -3.66 16.05 7.42
C ASN A 132 -3.54 15.39 8.81
N GLY A 133 -3.23 14.09 8.88
CA GLY A 133 -3.19 13.34 10.14
C GLY A 133 -4.57 12.96 10.69
N GLU A 134 -5.63 13.16 9.89
CA GLU A 134 -6.95 12.61 10.17
C GLU A 134 -7.03 11.15 9.68
N SER A 135 -7.97 10.42 10.26
CA SER A 135 -8.21 9.01 9.97
C SER A 135 -9.55 8.85 9.27
N GLU A 136 -9.56 8.23 8.09
CA GLU A 136 -10.78 7.88 7.37
C GLU A 136 -10.95 6.36 7.34
N THR A 137 -12.09 5.82 7.74
CA THR A 137 -12.32 4.36 7.68
C THR A 137 -12.96 3.97 6.35
N TYR A 138 -12.37 3.01 5.65
CA TYR A 138 -13.00 2.32 4.53
C TYR A 138 -13.58 0.99 5.02
N GLU A 139 -14.86 0.76 4.73
CA GLU A 139 -15.56 -0.46 5.11
C GLU A 139 -16.17 -1.15 3.89
N ILE A 140 -16.12 -2.48 3.89
CA ILE A 140 -16.79 -3.32 2.90
C ILE A 140 -17.49 -4.48 3.60
N THR A 141 -18.73 -4.76 3.18
CA THR A 141 -19.55 -5.79 3.81
C THR A 141 -19.84 -6.92 2.83
N ALA A 142 -19.71 -8.15 3.32
CA ALA A 142 -20.15 -9.36 2.62
C ALA A 142 -21.50 -9.83 3.21
N LEU A 143 -22.50 -10.04 2.33
CA LEU A 143 -23.89 -10.36 2.66
C LEU A 143 -24.28 -11.77 2.24
#